data_AF-A0A562QHH6-F1
#
_entry.id   AF-A0A562QHH6-F1
#
_cell.length_a   1.000
_cell.length_b   1.000
_cell.length_c   1.000
_cell.angle_alpha   90.00
_cell.angle_beta   90.00
_cell.angle_gamma   90.00
#
_symmetry.space_group_name_H-M   'P 1'
#
loop_
_entity.id
_entity.type
_entity.pdbx_description
1 polymer ?
#
loop_
_entity_poly.entity_id
_entity_poly.type
_entity_poly.pdbx_seq_one_letter_code
_entity_poly.pdbx_strand_id
1 'polypeptide(L)' 'MISHFQWKELRNNLVRREWTISFFHKGQYITGIYHQNGTIAWNESLLTNDSKKELEPQIHELMLYHVYEEH' A
#
# COMPACT_ATOMS: atom_id res chain seq x y z
N MET A 1 13.29 -1.97 4.04
CA MET A 1 13.18 -0.55 3.64
C MET A 1 12.48 -0.46 2.29
N ILE A 2 11.37 0.27 2.24
CA ILE A 2 10.63 0.56 1.01
C ILE A 2 11.31 1.71 0.28
N SER A 3 11.38 1.65 -1.05
CA SER A 3 11.93 2.72 -1.88
C SER A 3 11.01 3.04 -3.05
N HIS A 4 11.03 4.29 -3.50
CA HIS A 4 10.17 4.79 -4.57
C HIS A 4 8.68 4.45 -4.35
N PHE A 5 8.18 4.70 -3.14
CA PHE A 5 6.77 4.48 -2.84
C PHE A 5 5.92 5.47 -3.63
N GLN A 6 5.01 4.92 -4.44
CA GLN A 6 4.01 5.67 -5.17
C GLN A 6 2.63 5.11 -4.81
N TRP A 7 1.67 6.01 -4.68
CA TRP A 7 0.28 5.66 -4.46
C TRP A 7 -0.58 6.45 -5.44
N LYS A 8 -1.70 5.85 -5.85
CA LYS A 8 -2.65 6.45 -6.77
C LYS A 8 -4.07 6.09 -6.35
N GLU A 9 -4.95 7.06 -6.28
CA GLU A 9 -6.38 6.82 -6.09
C GLU A 9 -6.92 6.00 -7.27
N LEU A 10 -7.39 4.77 -6.99
CA LEU A 10 -7.97 3.90 -8.00
C LEU A 10 -9.49 4.11 -8.05
N ARG A 11 -10.13 4.10 -6.89
CA ARG A 11 -11.56 4.38 -6.71
C ARG A 11 -11.75 5.18 -5.44
N ASN A 12 -12.37 6.35 -5.58
CA ASN A 12 -12.80 7.17 -4.46
C ASN A 12 -14.32 7.36 -4.56
N ASN A 13 -15.06 6.26 -4.39
CA ASN A 13 -16.52 6.32 -4.31
C ASN A 13 -16.92 6.48 -2.84
N LEU A 14 -18.09 7.09 -2.59
CA LEU A 14 -18.65 7.31 -1.23
C LEU A 14 -18.63 6.08 -0.30
N VAL A 15 -18.61 4.87 -0.87
CA VAL A 15 -18.68 3.60 -0.12
C VAL A 15 -17.33 2.86 -0.09
N ARG A 16 -16.44 3.10 -1.04
CA ARG A 16 -15.16 2.39 -1.18
C ARG A 16 -14.06 3.32 -1.67
N ARG A 17 -13.07 3.53 -0.80
CA ARG A 17 -11.80 4.17 -1.14
C ARG A 17 -10.70 3.11 -1.26
N GLU A 18 -10.10 3.08 -2.43
CA GLU A 18 -9.11 2.10 -2.85
C GLU A 18 -7.96 2.86 -3.52
N TRP A 19 -6.73 2.58 -3.08
CA TRP A 19 -5.52 3.18 -3.59
C TRP A 19 -4.61 2.09 -4.15
N THR A 20 -4.18 2.24 -5.39
CA THR A 20 -3.11 1.41 -5.93
C THR A 20 -1.78 1.90 -5.39
N ILE A 21 -1.00 1.00 -4.81
CA ILE A 21 0.35 1.26 -4.32
C ILE A 21 1.37 0.49 -5.16
N SER A 22 2.52 1.10 -5.38
CA SER A 22 3.63 0.52 -6.10
C SER A 22 4.95 1.00 -5.50
N PHE A 23 5.86 0.08 -5.25
CA PHE A 23 7.14 0.39 -4.63
C PHE A 23 8.18 -0.69 -4.92
N PHE A 24 9.44 -0.39 -4.61
CA PHE A 24 10.53 -1.36 -4.65
C PHE A 24 10.88 -1.83 -3.24
N HIS A 25 11.04 -3.13 -3.08
CA HIS A 25 11.53 -3.76 -1.85
C HIS A 25 12.55 -4.85 -2.19
N LYS A 26 13.76 -4.75 -1.63
CA LYS A 26 14.86 -5.70 -1.88
C LYS A 26 15.16 -5.94 -3.37
N GLY A 27 14.99 -4.91 -4.21
CA GLY A 27 15.20 -5.00 -5.65
C GLY A 27 14.04 -5.61 -6.45
N GLN A 28 12.94 -5.98 -5.78
CA GLN A 28 11.71 -6.44 -6.43
C GLN A 28 10.71 -5.29 -6.50
N TYR A 29 10.11 -5.13 -7.67
CA TYR A 29 8.98 -4.23 -7.85
C TYR A 29 7.71 -4.92 -7.33
N ILE A 30 7.02 -4.26 -6.42
CA ILE A 30 5.86 -4.80 -5.73
C ILE A 30 4.70 -3.85 -5.95
N THR A 31 3.54 -4.41 -6.28
CA THR A 31 2.31 -3.65 -6.45
C THR A 31 1.17 -4.29 -5.67
N GLY A 32 0.23 -3.45 -5.25
CA GLY A 32 -0.96 -3.88 -4.53
C GLY A 32 -2.03 -2.80 -4.51
N ILE A 33 -3.18 -3.15 -3.94
CA ILE A 33 -4.31 -2.27 -3.72
C ILE A 33 -4.50 -2.15 -2.20
N TYR A 34 -4.29 -0.96 -1.68
CA TYR A 34 -4.57 -0.60 -0.31
C TYR A 34 -6.04 -0.18 -0.19
N HIS A 35 -6.76 -0.79 0.73
CA HIS A 35 -8.15 -0.46 1.02
C HIS A 35 -8.23 0.43 2.27
N GLN A 36 -9.24 1.31 2.36
CA GLN A 36 -9.47 2.14 3.55
C GLN A 36 -9.65 1.36 4.86
N ASN A 37 -10.00 0.07 4.78
CA ASN A 37 -10.08 -0.81 5.94
C ASN A 37 -8.69 -1.25 6.48
N GLY A 38 -7.60 -0.81 5.86
CA GLY A 38 -6.22 -1.21 6.20
C GLY A 38 -5.77 -2.51 5.55
N THR A 39 -6.64 -3.19 4.80
CA THR A 39 -6.28 -4.43 4.08
C THR A 39 -5.53 -4.11 2.79
N ILE A 40 -4.51 -4.91 2.47
CA ILE A 40 -3.75 -4.80 1.23
C ILE A 40 -3.97 -6.03 0.37
N ALA A 41 -4.55 -5.84 -0.82
CA ALA A 41 -4.63 -6.85 -1.85
C ALA A 41 -3.39 -6.79 -2.74
N TRP A 42 -2.46 -7.72 -2.53
CA TRP A 42 -1.23 -7.83 -3.30
C TRP A 42 -1.50 -8.43 -4.69
N ASN A 43 -0.99 -7.81 -5.76
CA ASN A 43 -1.24 -8.28 -7.13
C ASN A 43 -0.49 -9.57 -7.48
N GLU A 44 0.61 -9.87 -6.79
CA GLU A 44 1.40 -11.05 -7.02
C GLU A 44 1.75 -11.73 -5.70
N SER A 45 1.61 -13.06 -5.65
CA SER A 45 1.96 -13.93 -4.52
C SER A 45 3.47 -13.98 -4.20
N LEU A 46 4.24 -13.00 -4.68
CA LEU A 46 5.69 -12.87 -4.51
C LEU A 46 6.07 -12.57 -3.05
N LEU A 47 5.16 -11.99 -2.28
CA LEU A 47 5.39 -11.68 -0.88
C LEU A 47 5.09 -12.87 0.03
N THR A 48 6.13 -13.35 0.70
CA THR A 48 5.98 -14.28 1.83
C THR A 48 5.19 -13.62 2.96
N ASN A 49 4.53 -14.42 3.80
CA ASN A 49 3.79 -13.90 4.97
C ASN A 49 4.67 -13.02 5.89
N ASP A 50 5.96 -13.32 5.96
CA ASP A 50 6.92 -12.54 6.75
C ASP A 50 7.12 -11.13 6.17
N SER A 51 7.30 -11.04 4.85
CA SER A 51 7.44 -9.75 4.16
C SER A 51 6.14 -8.95 4.21
N LYS A 52 4.98 -9.59 4.12
CA LYS A 52 3.68 -8.91 4.29
C LYS A 52 3.57 -8.27 5.68
N LYS A 53 3.89 -9.03 6.74
CA LYS A 53 3.88 -8.51 8.12
C LYS A 53 4.86 -7.36 8.35
N GLU A 54 5.99 -7.35 7.64
CA GLU A 54 6.94 -6.24 7.70
C GLU A 54 6.43 -5.00 6.93
N LEU A 55 5.82 -5.21 5.77
CA LEU A 55 5.41 -4.14 4.85
C LEU A 55 4.06 -3.50 5.19
N GLU A 56 3.10 -4.27 5.69
CA GLU A 56 1.77 -3.80 6.07
C GLU A 56 1.81 -2.58 7.01
N PRO A 57 2.53 -2.60 8.16
CA PRO A 57 2.59 -1.43 9.03
C PRO A 57 3.30 -0.24 8.37
N GLN A 58 4.39 -0.47 7.63
CA GLN A 58 5.10 0.61 6.92
C GLN A 58 4.20 1.32 5.89
N ILE A 59 3.43 0.55 5.12
CA ILE A 59 2.49 1.10 4.14
C ILE A 59 1.33 1.79 4.83
N HIS A 60 0.83 1.22 5.94
CA HIS A 60 -0.24 1.83 6.73
C HIS A 60 0.16 3.22 7.22
N GLU A 61 1.36 3.37 7.79
CA GLU A 61 1.90 4.67 8.23
C GLU A 61 2.06 5.64 7.06
N LEU A 62 2.61 5.19 5.93
CA LEU A 62 2.77 6.02 4.73
C LEU A 62 1.41 6.50 4.17
N MET A 63 0.42 5.61 4.12
CA MET A 63 -0.93 5.95 3.69
C MET A 63 -1.61 6.88 4.69
N LEU A 64 -1.40 6.70 6.00
CA LEU A 64 -1.98 7.57 7.02
C LEU A 64 -1.45 9.01 6.89
N TYR A 65 -0.14 9.14 6.69
CA TYR A 65 0.52 10.41 6.39
C TYR A 65 -0.04 11.05 5.10
N HIS A 66 -0.24 10.28 4.02
CA HIS A 66 -0.68 10.85 2.75
C HIS A 66 -2.19 11.10 2.63
N VAL A 67 -3.03 10.32 3.32
CA VAL A 67 -4.50 10.36 3.18
C VAL A 67 -5.17 11.14 4.30
N TYR A 68 -4.57 11.19 5.49
CA TYR A 68 -5.20 11.79 6.67
C TYR A 68 -4.45 13.00 7.23
N GLU A 69 -3.16 13.20 6.94
CA GLU A 69 -2.50 14.49 7.18
C GLU A 69 -2.73 15.46 5.99
N GLU A 70 -4.00 15.71 5.68
CA GLU A 70 -4.37 17.00 5.08
C GLU A 70 -4.57 17.99 6.24
N HIS A 71 -3.62 18.92 6.36
CA HIS A 71 -3.49 19.90 7.43
C HIS A 71 -4.36 21.14 7.20
#